data_AF-A0A1Y1LIC6-F1
#
_entry.id   AF-A0A1Y1LIC6-F1
#
_cell.length_a   1.000
_cell.length_b   1.000
_cell.length_c   1.000
_cell.angle_alpha   90.00
_cell.angle_beta   90.00
_cell.angle_gamma   90.00
#
_symmetry.space_group_name_H-M   'P 1'
#
loop_
_entity.id
_entity.type
_entity.pdbx_description
1 polymer ?
#
loop_
_entity_poly.entity_id
_entity_poly.type
_entity_poly.pdbx_seq_one_letter_code
_entity_poly.pdbx_strand_id
1 'polypeptide(L)'
;FAARPAPIQMSFMGFAGTLGAEWCDYILADTTAVPSTTLRPWRDNVSIEDVFCDNNEDTTGDWVYSENVIFCRDTFFCCDHAQSCAIDKKETEWAEVERRRWKMRKQLFPSLGNDAIILGNFNQLYKIDPTIFRAWLRILARVPRAVLWLLRFPEPGESNLRATAKAWAGPEVADR
;
A
#
# COMPACT_ATOMS: atom_id res chain seq x y z
N PHE A 1 -15.91 -19.17 -2.14
CA PHE A 1 -16.34 -18.34 -1.00
C PHE A 1 -17.86 -18.28 -0.89
N ALA A 2 -18.61 -17.78 -1.89
CA ALA A 2 -20.08 -17.71 -1.79
C ALA A 2 -20.77 -19.08 -1.55
N ALA A 3 -20.28 -20.16 -2.15
CA ALA A 3 -20.80 -21.52 -1.92
C ALA A 3 -20.57 -22.07 -0.49
N ARG A 4 -19.89 -21.30 0.37
CA ARG A 4 -19.63 -21.59 1.79
C ARG A 4 -19.20 -23.05 2.09
N PRO A 5 -18.11 -23.56 1.46
CA PRO A 5 -17.63 -24.92 1.68
C PRO A 5 -17.06 -25.17 3.08
N ALA A 6 -16.77 -24.11 3.84
CA ALA A 6 -16.33 -24.17 5.23
C ALA A 6 -17.35 -23.48 6.13
N PRO A 7 -17.57 -23.96 7.37
CA PRO A 7 -18.52 -23.36 8.30
C PRO A 7 -18.12 -21.94 8.72
N ILE A 8 -16.81 -21.68 8.79
CA ILE A 8 -16.22 -20.37 9.08
C ILE A 8 -15.37 -19.94 7.88
N GLN A 9 -15.61 -18.74 7.37
CA GLN A 9 -14.83 -18.12 6.30
C GLN A 9 -14.25 -16.79 6.77
N MET A 10 -12.94 -16.63 6.63
CA MET A 10 -12.21 -15.44 7.06
C MET A 10 -11.46 -14.81 5.90
N SER A 11 -11.52 -13.48 5.78
CA SER A 11 -10.72 -12.68 4.86
C SER A 11 -9.40 -12.26 5.54
N PHE A 12 -8.31 -12.35 4.79
CA PHE A 12 -6.99 -11.89 5.23
C PHE A 12 -6.12 -11.49 4.02
N MET A 13 -5.63 -10.25 4.02
CA MET A 13 -4.69 -9.64 3.05
C MET A 13 -5.06 -9.66 1.54
N GLY A 14 -6.11 -10.36 1.13
CA GLY A 14 -6.52 -10.44 -0.28
C GLY A 14 -7.11 -9.13 -0.81
N PHE A 15 -7.93 -8.47 0.00
CA PHE A 15 -8.52 -7.16 -0.29
C PHE A 15 -8.35 -6.25 0.93
N ALA A 16 -7.93 -5.00 0.71
CA ALA A 16 -7.65 -4.05 1.78
C ALA A 16 -8.92 -3.30 2.21
N GLY A 17 -9.90 -4.05 2.72
CA GLY A 17 -11.19 -3.54 3.16
C GLY A 17 -12.22 -4.65 3.40
N THR A 18 -13.44 -4.24 3.73
CA THR A 18 -14.62 -5.13 3.79
C THR A 18 -14.85 -5.82 2.43
N LEU A 19 -15.27 -7.08 2.46
CA LEU A 19 -15.80 -7.75 1.26
C LEU A 19 -17.26 -7.37 1.02
N GLY A 20 -17.95 -6.80 2.02
CA GLY A 20 -19.38 -6.49 1.95
C GLY A 20 -20.23 -7.74 1.69
N ALA A 21 -19.72 -8.91 2.07
CA ALA A 21 -20.24 -10.19 1.64
C ALA A 21 -20.79 -10.98 2.83
N GLU A 22 -22.07 -11.32 2.80
CA GLU A 22 -22.77 -12.06 3.87
C GLU A 22 -22.12 -13.40 4.21
N TRP A 23 -21.45 -14.00 3.23
CA TRP A 23 -20.76 -15.28 3.39
C TRP A 23 -19.37 -15.16 4.03
N CYS A 24 -18.81 -13.97 4.26
CA CYS A 24 -17.55 -13.80 4.97
C CYS A 24 -17.81 -13.44 6.43
N ASP A 25 -17.37 -14.30 7.35
CA ASP A 25 -17.70 -14.18 8.77
C ASP A 25 -16.76 -13.23 9.50
N TYR A 26 -15.47 -13.28 9.14
CA TYR A 26 -14.42 -12.58 9.86
C TYR A 26 -13.42 -11.91 8.94
N ILE A 27 -12.79 -10.85 9.43
CA ILE A 27 -11.56 -10.28 8.86
C ILE A 27 -10.48 -10.18 9.93
N LEU A 28 -9.25 -10.60 9.59
CA LEU A 28 -8.09 -10.47 10.46
C LEU A 28 -7.41 -9.11 10.20
N ALA A 29 -7.30 -8.27 11.23
CA ALA A 29 -6.78 -6.91 11.12
C ALA A 29 -6.02 -6.46 12.38
N ASP A 30 -5.56 -5.20 12.39
CA ASP A 30 -5.04 -4.52 13.58
C ASP A 30 -5.79 -3.20 13.80
N THR A 31 -5.68 -2.63 15.00
CA THR A 31 -6.40 -1.41 15.38
C THR A 31 -5.85 -0.15 14.68
N THR A 32 -4.69 -0.24 14.04
CA THR A 32 -4.10 0.87 13.29
C THR A 32 -4.73 0.97 11.90
N ALA A 33 -4.90 -0.16 11.22
CA ALA A 33 -5.51 -0.24 9.90
C ALA A 33 -7.04 -0.19 9.96
N VAL A 34 -7.65 -0.78 11.00
CA VAL A 34 -9.10 -0.84 11.19
C VAL A 34 -9.46 -0.22 12.54
N PRO A 35 -9.85 1.07 12.57
CA PRO A 35 -10.27 1.72 13.80
C PRO A 35 -11.55 1.08 14.36
N SER A 36 -11.62 0.91 15.68
CA SER A 36 -12.77 0.29 16.36
C SER A 36 -14.09 1.03 16.16
N THR A 37 -14.04 2.32 15.81
CA THR A 37 -15.22 3.14 15.49
C THR A 37 -15.88 2.77 14.16
N THR A 38 -15.20 2.00 13.31
CA THR A 38 -15.70 1.60 11.98
C THR A 38 -16.39 0.23 11.99
N LEU A 39 -16.49 -0.39 13.16
CA LEU A 39 -17.05 -1.71 13.34
C LEU A 39 -18.57 -1.63 13.47
N ARG A 40 -19.28 -2.56 12.83
CA ARG A 40 -20.69 -2.83 13.13
C ARG A 40 -20.85 -3.44 14.53
N PRO A 41 -22.06 -3.43 15.12
CA PRO A 41 -22.39 -4.29 16.25
C PRO A 41 -22.05 -5.75 15.94
N TRP A 42 -21.61 -6.49 16.96
CA TRP A 42 -21.19 -7.89 16.81
C TRP A 42 -22.27 -8.72 16.11
N ARG A 43 -21.87 -9.43 15.06
CA ARG A 43 -22.72 -10.34 14.29
C ARG A 43 -22.69 -11.71 14.94
N ASP A 44 -23.85 -12.24 15.28
CA ASP A 44 -23.97 -13.66 15.62
C ASP A 44 -23.80 -14.52 14.36
N ASN A 45 -23.05 -15.61 14.45
CA ASN A 45 -22.75 -16.51 13.32
C ASN A 45 -22.54 -17.96 13.78
N VAL A 46 -23.23 -18.34 14.86
CA VAL A 46 -23.06 -19.63 15.53
C VAL A 46 -24.08 -20.65 15.02
N SER A 47 -25.32 -20.21 14.79
CA SER A 47 -26.39 -21.03 14.23
C SER A 47 -26.38 -20.99 12.70
N ILE A 48 -27.09 -21.92 12.08
CA ILE A 48 -27.24 -21.93 10.62
C ILE A 48 -28.17 -20.80 10.17
N GLU A 49 -29.12 -20.40 11.00
CA GLU A 49 -30.02 -19.28 10.77
C GLU A 49 -29.25 -17.95 10.75
N ASP A 50 -28.31 -17.76 11.69
CA ASP A 50 -27.44 -16.57 11.78
C ASP A 50 -26.59 -16.36 10.51
N VAL A 51 -26.25 -17.48 9.86
CA VAL A 51 -25.50 -17.50 8.61
C VAL A 51 -26.33 -17.01 7.42
N PHE A 52 -27.65 -17.24 7.43
CA PHE A 52 -28.55 -16.91 6.33
C PHE A 52 -29.34 -15.61 6.54
N CYS A 53 -29.33 -15.02 7.73
CA CYS A 53 -29.99 -13.75 8.05
C CYS A 53 -29.02 -12.77 8.72
N ASP A 54 -28.24 -12.03 7.91
CA ASP A 54 -27.16 -11.15 8.41
C ASP A 54 -27.56 -9.67 8.54
N ASN A 55 -28.68 -9.25 7.96
CA ASN A 55 -29.13 -7.85 7.95
C ASN A 55 -28.03 -6.87 7.48
N ASN A 56 -27.16 -7.26 6.55
CA ASN A 56 -26.11 -6.37 6.02
C ASN A 56 -26.66 -5.12 5.31
N GLU A 57 -27.95 -5.14 4.96
CA GLU A 57 -28.68 -3.98 4.41
C GLU A 57 -29.09 -2.97 5.49
N ASP A 58 -28.89 -3.28 6.78
CA ASP A 58 -29.18 -2.37 7.87
C ASP A 58 -28.19 -1.21 7.88
N THR A 59 -28.63 -0.07 7.35
CA THR A 59 -27.85 1.17 7.28
C THR A 59 -27.85 1.96 8.59
N THR A 60 -28.33 1.38 9.70
CA THR A 60 -28.30 2.05 10.99
C THR A 60 -26.89 2.07 11.57
N GLY A 61 -26.18 3.19 11.39
CA GLY A 61 -24.85 3.44 11.94
C GLY A 61 -23.82 3.84 10.89
N ASP A 62 -22.66 4.33 11.36
CA ASP A 62 -21.55 4.80 10.51
C ASP A 62 -20.41 3.78 10.51
N TRP A 63 -20.75 2.52 10.23
CA TRP A 63 -19.81 1.40 10.19
C TRP A 63 -19.42 1.06 8.74
N VAL A 64 -18.23 0.46 8.58
CA VAL A 64 -17.62 0.16 7.28
C VAL A 64 -17.47 -1.35 7.08
N TYR A 65 -17.16 -2.10 8.14
CA TYR A 65 -16.87 -3.53 8.07
C TYR A 65 -18.12 -4.36 8.36
N SER A 66 -18.51 -5.20 7.41
CA SER A 66 -19.64 -6.13 7.56
C SER A 66 -19.25 -7.40 8.30
N GLU A 67 -17.96 -7.75 8.32
CA GLU A 67 -17.43 -8.90 9.01
C GLU A 67 -17.11 -8.60 10.49
N ASN A 68 -17.11 -9.63 11.33
CA ASN A 68 -16.56 -9.51 12.67
C ASN A 68 -15.03 -9.38 12.58
N VAL A 69 -14.47 -8.34 13.19
CA VAL A 69 -13.02 -8.10 13.12
C VAL A 69 -12.30 -8.84 14.25
N ILE A 70 -11.31 -9.65 13.88
CA ILE A 70 -10.37 -10.27 14.82
C ILE A 70 -9.09 -9.44 14.82
N PHE A 71 -8.75 -8.87 15.98
CA PHE A 71 -7.59 -8.00 16.11
C PHE A 71 -6.33 -8.76 16.51
N CYS A 72 -5.26 -8.57 15.75
CA CYS A 72 -3.90 -8.84 16.18
C CYS A 72 -3.46 -7.82 17.24
N ARG A 73 -2.54 -8.23 18.13
CA ARG A 73 -2.02 -7.37 19.21
C ARG A 73 -1.35 -6.09 18.68
N ASP A 74 -0.51 -6.24 17.64
CA ASP A 74 0.33 -5.16 17.12
C ASP A 74 0.05 -4.90 15.63
N THR A 75 0.37 -5.86 14.76
CA THR A 75 0.04 -5.77 13.33
C THR A 75 -0.47 -7.09 12.78
N PHE A 76 -1.41 -7.03 11.83
CA PHE A 76 -1.85 -8.20 11.06
C PHE A 76 -0.89 -8.52 9.90
N PHE A 77 0.05 -7.63 9.60
CA PHE A 77 0.96 -7.79 8.47
C PHE A 77 2.21 -8.59 8.88
N CYS A 78 2.35 -9.81 8.36
CA CYS A 78 3.54 -10.62 8.57
C CYS A 78 4.59 -10.30 7.49
N CYS A 79 5.65 -9.57 7.88
CA CYS A 79 6.80 -9.33 7.02
C CYS A 79 7.84 -10.43 7.24
N ASP A 80 7.93 -11.40 6.32
CA ASP A 80 9.05 -12.34 6.32
C ASP A 80 10.32 -11.65 5.78
N HIS A 81 11.20 -11.29 6.69
CA HIS A 81 12.50 -10.69 6.36
C HIS A 81 13.45 -11.68 5.67
N ALA A 82 13.19 -13.00 5.72
CA ALA A 82 14.05 -14.01 5.12
C ALA A 82 14.13 -13.90 3.59
N GLN A 83 13.05 -13.50 2.91
CA GLN A 83 13.08 -13.26 1.45
C GLN A 83 14.05 -12.15 1.03
N SER A 84 14.27 -11.15 1.89
CA SER A 84 15.18 -10.03 1.62
C SER A 84 16.59 -10.26 2.18
N CYS A 85 16.76 -11.28 3.03
CA CYS A 85 18.04 -11.65 3.60
C CYS A 85 18.73 -12.69 2.72
N ALA A 86 19.87 -12.34 2.11
CA ALA A 86 20.64 -13.31 1.35
C ALA A 86 21.23 -14.34 2.33
N ILE A 87 20.74 -15.59 2.26
CA ILE A 87 21.09 -16.72 3.13
C ILE A 87 22.62 -16.95 3.20
N ASP A 88 23.35 -16.59 2.15
CA ASP A 88 24.80 -16.83 2.03
C ASP A 88 25.69 -15.62 2.36
N LYS A 89 25.13 -14.47 2.76
CA LYS A 89 25.95 -13.30 3.10
C LYS A 89 26.24 -13.29 4.60
N LYS A 90 27.47 -13.64 4.96
CA LYS A 90 28.07 -13.25 6.25
C LYS A 90 27.79 -11.78 6.50
N GLU A 91 27.58 -11.41 7.77
CA GLU A 91 27.50 -10.02 8.22
C GLU A 91 28.58 -9.20 7.50
N THR A 92 28.15 -8.47 6.48
CA THR A 92 29.06 -7.71 5.65
C THR A 92 29.27 -6.39 6.38
N GLU A 93 30.51 -5.95 6.54
CA GLU A 93 30.80 -4.66 7.14
C GLU A 93 30.01 -3.56 6.40
N TRP A 94 29.39 -2.66 7.16
CA TRP A 94 28.53 -1.62 6.60
C TRP A 94 29.23 -0.82 5.48
N ALA A 95 30.54 -0.61 5.61
CA ALA A 95 31.36 0.08 4.62
C ALA A 95 31.37 -0.59 3.22
N GLU A 96 31.33 -1.92 3.15
CA GLU A 96 31.25 -2.63 1.87
C GLU A 96 29.84 -2.54 1.27
N VAL A 97 28.80 -2.65 2.11
CA VAL A 97 27.40 -2.48 1.68
C VAL A 97 27.21 -1.09 1.08
N GLU A 98 27.73 -0.06 1.75
CA GLU A 98 27.71 1.32 1.27
C GLU A 98 28.42 1.46 -0.09
N ARG A 99 29.65 0.95 -0.21
CA ARG A 99 30.42 0.99 -1.48
C ARG A 99 29.66 0.33 -2.64
N ARG A 100 29.04 -0.83 -2.39
CA ARG A 100 28.23 -1.54 -3.39
C ARG A 100 27.00 -0.73 -3.80
N ARG A 101 26.28 -0.14 -2.83
CA ARG A 101 25.10 0.70 -3.09
C ARG A 101 25.47 1.95 -3.90
N TRP A 102 26.59 2.60 -3.59
CA TRP A 102 27.11 3.74 -4.36
C TRP A 102 27.49 3.35 -5.79
N LYS A 103 28.15 2.21 -5.98
CA LYS A 103 28.45 1.67 -7.31
C LYS A 103 27.17 1.44 -8.13
N MET A 104 26.17 0.78 -7.54
CA MET A 104 24.87 0.54 -8.20
C MET A 104 24.15 1.85 -8.53
N ARG A 105 24.14 2.81 -7.61
CA ARG A 105 23.55 4.14 -7.84
C ARG A 105 24.16 4.82 -9.07
N LYS A 106 25.50 4.76 -9.21
CA LYS A 106 26.20 5.36 -10.36
C LYS A 106 25.98 4.62 -11.67
N GLN A 107 25.74 3.31 -11.61
CA GLN A 107 25.36 2.54 -12.79
C GLN A 107 23.95 2.87 -13.26
N LEU A 108 22.99 3.01 -12.33
CA LEU A 108 21.60 3.33 -12.65
C LEU A 108 21.40 4.80 -13.03
N PHE A 109 22.13 5.72 -12.39
CA PHE A 109 21.98 7.17 -12.55
C PHE A 109 23.35 7.83 -12.80
N PRO A 110 23.97 7.61 -13.98
CA PRO A 110 25.33 8.08 -14.26
C PRO A 110 25.45 9.61 -14.28
N SER A 111 24.40 10.31 -14.72
CA SER A 111 24.35 11.78 -14.81
C SER A 111 23.94 12.45 -13.49
N LEU A 112 23.51 11.69 -12.49
CA LEU A 112 22.97 12.26 -11.25
C LEU A 112 24.10 12.56 -10.25
N GLY A 113 24.11 13.79 -9.73
CA GLY A 113 25.05 14.25 -8.71
C GLY A 113 25.06 13.36 -7.45
N ASN A 114 26.20 13.32 -6.75
CA ASN A 114 26.37 12.52 -5.52
C ASN A 114 25.43 12.97 -4.40
N ASP A 115 25.15 14.25 -4.38
CA ASP A 115 24.39 15.02 -3.42
C ASP A 115 22.89 15.11 -3.80
N ALA A 116 22.47 14.46 -4.90
CA ALA A 116 21.08 14.45 -5.33
C ALA A 116 20.24 13.47 -4.50
N ILE A 117 18.99 13.79 -4.24
CA ILE A 117 18.08 12.96 -3.46
C ILE A 117 17.18 12.20 -4.44
N ILE A 118 17.14 10.87 -4.36
CA ILE A 118 16.21 10.05 -5.15
C ILE A 118 15.03 9.70 -4.25
N LEU A 119 13.85 10.24 -4.57
CA LEU A 119 12.60 9.91 -3.92
C LEU A 119 11.94 8.77 -4.69
N GLY A 120 11.90 7.57 -4.11
CA GLY A 120 11.28 6.41 -4.75
C GLY A 120 9.82 6.24 -4.36
N ASN A 121 8.93 6.12 -5.34
CA ASN A 121 7.55 5.68 -5.13
C ASN A 121 7.24 4.54 -6.09
N PHE A 122 7.46 3.31 -5.61
CA PHE A 122 7.29 2.09 -6.40
C PHE A 122 5.90 1.47 -6.23
N ASN A 123 4.87 2.32 -6.25
CA ASN A 123 3.48 1.89 -6.25
C ASN A 123 2.94 1.75 -7.68
N GLN A 124 1.87 0.99 -7.83
CA GLN A 124 1.09 0.96 -9.07
C GLN A 124 0.52 2.35 -9.38
N LEU A 125 0.48 2.72 -10.66
CA LEU A 125 0.11 4.08 -11.06
C LEU A 125 -1.28 4.52 -10.58
N TYR A 126 -2.25 3.61 -10.48
CA TYR A 126 -3.59 3.95 -10.01
C TYR A 126 -3.64 4.45 -8.55
N LYS A 127 -2.57 4.23 -7.77
CA LYS A 127 -2.42 4.79 -6.41
C LYS A 127 -1.91 6.23 -6.40
N ILE A 128 -1.53 6.76 -7.55
CA ILE A 128 -1.03 8.13 -7.72
C ILE A 128 -2.18 8.97 -8.28
N ASP A 129 -3.08 9.42 -7.40
CA ASP A 129 -4.13 10.36 -7.77
C ASP A 129 -3.57 11.79 -7.93
N PRO A 130 -4.33 12.72 -8.53
CA PRO A 130 -3.86 14.09 -8.76
C PRO A 130 -3.41 14.83 -7.50
N THR A 131 -4.00 14.56 -6.34
CA THR A 131 -3.65 15.19 -5.06
C THR A 131 -2.31 14.69 -4.55
N ILE A 132 -2.10 13.38 -4.57
CA ILE A 132 -0.80 12.78 -4.22
C ILE A 132 0.29 13.24 -5.19
N PHE A 133 0.00 13.28 -6.50
CA PHE A 133 0.98 13.74 -7.47
C PHE A 133 1.35 15.22 -7.26
N ARG A 134 0.37 16.09 -6.99
CA ARG A 134 0.63 17.49 -6.64
C ARG A 134 1.49 17.63 -5.37
N ALA A 135 1.34 16.75 -4.38
CA ALA A 135 2.20 16.75 -3.21
C ALA A 135 3.66 16.46 -3.59
N TRP A 136 3.92 15.48 -4.46
CA TRP A 136 5.25 15.21 -4.99
C TRP A 136 5.84 16.41 -5.75
N LEU A 137 5.07 17.03 -6.64
CA LEU A 137 5.53 18.21 -7.39
C LEU A 137 5.85 19.39 -6.47
N ARG A 138 5.09 19.58 -5.38
CA ARG A 138 5.39 20.59 -4.34
C ARG A 138 6.71 20.34 -3.64
N ILE A 139 7.07 19.07 -3.42
CA ILE A 139 8.36 18.67 -2.83
C ILE A 139 9.48 18.95 -3.84
N LEU A 140 9.34 18.51 -5.09
CA LEU A 140 10.35 18.72 -6.13
C LEU A 140 10.61 20.20 -6.43
N ALA A 141 9.58 21.05 -6.36
CA ALA A 141 9.71 22.49 -6.50
C ALA A 141 10.50 23.15 -5.35
N ARG A 142 10.43 22.57 -4.14
CA ARG A 142 11.14 23.09 -2.94
C ARG A 142 12.52 22.48 -2.74
N VAL A 143 12.79 21.33 -3.38
CA VAL A 143 14.05 20.60 -3.26
C VAL A 143 14.65 20.44 -4.67
N PRO A 144 15.41 21.43 -5.17
CA PRO A 144 15.90 21.46 -6.56
C PRO A 144 16.79 20.26 -6.93
N ARG A 145 17.41 19.64 -5.92
CA ARG A 145 18.31 18.50 -6.07
C ARG A 145 17.62 17.14 -5.98
N ALA A 146 16.31 17.12 -5.75
CA ALA A 146 15.53 15.90 -5.68
C ALA A 146 15.04 15.49 -7.08
N VAL A 147 14.97 14.18 -7.29
CA VAL A 147 14.33 13.52 -8.45
C VAL A 147 13.30 12.52 -7.95
N LEU A 148 12.22 12.31 -8.70
CA LEU A 148 11.16 11.37 -8.36
C LEU A 148 11.25 10.11 -9.24
N TRP A 149 11.49 8.97 -8.62
CA TRP A 149 11.60 7.68 -9.30
C TRP A 149 10.33 6.85 -9.14
N LEU A 150 9.62 6.67 -10.25
CA LEU A 150 8.34 5.94 -10.33
C LEU A 150 8.50 4.65 -11.15
N LEU A 151 7.56 3.72 -10.97
CA LEU A 151 7.43 2.56 -11.86
C LEU A 151 6.89 3.00 -13.23
N ARG A 152 7.52 2.51 -14.30
CA ARG A 152 7.12 2.80 -15.68
C ARG A 152 6.07 1.81 -16.17
N PHE A 153 4.88 1.81 -15.55
CA PHE A 153 3.76 0.97 -15.95
C PHE A 153 2.42 1.53 -15.44
N PRO A 154 1.36 1.60 -16.27
CA PRO A 154 1.32 1.35 -17.72
C PRO A 154 1.99 2.46 -18.53
N GLU A 155 2.36 2.17 -19.79
CA GLU A 155 3.12 3.08 -20.67
C GLU A 155 2.50 4.49 -20.83
N PRO A 156 1.17 4.67 -21.02
CA PRO A 156 0.58 6.00 -21.14
C PRO A 156 0.73 6.87 -19.88
N GLY A 157 0.98 6.24 -18.73
CA GLY A 157 1.16 6.92 -17.46
C GLY A 157 2.30 7.92 -17.46
N GLU A 158 3.41 7.59 -18.10
CA GLU A 158 4.59 8.46 -18.12
C GLU A 158 4.29 9.79 -18.83
N SER A 159 3.69 9.73 -20.03
CA SER A 159 3.36 10.92 -20.82
C SER A 159 2.40 11.85 -20.05
N ASN A 160 1.38 11.26 -19.43
CA ASN A 160 0.37 12.02 -18.67
C ASN A 160 0.97 12.68 -17.42
N LEU A 161 1.83 11.96 -16.69
CA LEU A 161 2.51 12.51 -15.52
C LEU A 161 3.44 13.66 -15.92
N ARG A 162 4.23 13.50 -16.99
CA ARG A 162 5.12 14.56 -17.48
C ARG A 162 4.35 15.79 -17.97
N ALA A 163 3.27 15.59 -18.72
CA ALA A 163 2.41 16.69 -19.17
C ALA A 163 1.78 17.44 -17.99
N THR A 164 1.28 16.70 -16.99
CA THR A 164 0.71 17.28 -15.77
C THR A 164 1.75 18.03 -14.95
N ALA A 165 2.95 17.46 -14.79
CA ALA A 165 4.06 18.09 -14.10
C ALA A 165 4.48 19.40 -14.77
N LYS A 166 4.59 19.39 -16.11
CA LYS A 166 4.94 20.57 -16.90
C LYS A 166 3.87 21.66 -16.80
N ALA A 167 2.59 21.28 -16.87
CA ALA A 167 1.48 22.21 -16.75
C ALA A 167 1.37 22.83 -15.35
N TRP A 168 1.64 22.05 -14.30
CA TRP A 168 1.44 22.48 -12.91
C TRP A 168 2.66 23.14 -12.26
N ALA A 169 3.87 22.59 -12.48
CA ALA A 169 5.11 23.06 -11.86
C ALA A 169 6.16 23.62 -12.85
N GLY A 170 5.87 23.61 -14.15
CA GLY A 170 6.80 24.06 -15.18
C GLY A 170 7.82 22.99 -15.62
N PRO A 171 8.60 23.28 -16.67
CA PRO A 171 9.50 22.31 -17.30
C PRO A 171 10.64 21.84 -16.38
N GLU A 172 11.20 22.74 -15.57
CA GLU A 172 12.34 22.41 -14.68
C GLU A 172 11.99 21.33 -13.64
N VAL A 173 10.76 21.34 -13.13
CA VAL A 173 10.29 20.33 -12.19
C VAL A 173 9.87 19.06 -12.93
N ALA A 174 9.30 19.18 -14.14
CA ALA A 174 8.85 18.04 -14.93
C ALA A 174 9.98 17.15 -15.48
N ASP A 175 11.19 17.72 -15.62
CA ASP A 175 12.38 17.00 -16.08
C ASP A 175 13.09 16.22 -14.96
N ARG A 176 12.63 16.32 -13.71
CA ARG A 176 13.21 15.69 -12.50
C ARG A 176 12.25 14.70 -11.84
#